data_AF-A0A4R5DYS1-F1
#
_entry.id   AF-A0A4R5DYS1-F1
#
_cell.length_a   1.000
_cell.length_b   1.000
_cell.length_c   1.000
_cell.angle_alpha   90.00
_cell.angle_beta   90.00
_cell.angle_gamma   90.00
#
_symmetry.space_group_name_H-M   'P 1'
#
loop_
_entity.id
_entity.type
_entity.pdbx_description
1 polymer ?
#
loop_
_entity_poly.entity_id
_entity_poly.type
_entity_poly.pdbx_seq_one_letter_code
_entity_poly.pdbx_strand_id
1 'polypeptide(L)'
;VPGHLLDGCRMWLRELAIVGWRGVDHDLAGGADQAIEALLGVPELRGLAVLLDGLAAELRASSPVATMDRLPARRWADLWTRGLLLAQRGPWHGGAEPVSGRLLILGADVHEHATVVRAQVHGVLEPAGGGQARLVRTSVAAAKVDTIVGPAVWRLMGVHPVLLGALAGHHSLEITDMPLLPGGDLVWHDDRAAAGEPADPFTTARVALSGVSAPAVPPLDRHPVRIAEPVFLEGYSVAGGSLDLSPTGGGHTLPLDLDRLPRGGPLTPELVAASSACIGLMRWDGRWVLQPLAVQATVKKKPVAAHNGDWAMGPTDPKVVKAEAKAGDVVAVLRERAGRLLRK
;
A
#
# COMPACT_ATOMS: atom_id res chain seq x y z
N VAL A 1 -24.05 -11.19 3.76
CA VAL A 1 -24.02 -9.81 3.23
C VAL A 1 -25.43 -9.28 2.95
N PRO A 2 -25.88 -8.21 3.62
CA PRO A 2 -27.19 -7.59 3.37
C PRO A 2 -27.30 -7.06 1.93
N GLY A 3 -28.30 -7.51 1.17
CA GLY A 3 -28.44 -7.18 -0.27
C GLY A 3 -28.67 -5.70 -0.56
N HIS A 4 -29.53 -5.09 0.24
CA HIS A 4 -29.98 -3.70 0.08
C HIS A 4 -28.83 -2.68 0.15
N LEU A 5 -27.77 -2.96 0.91
CA LEU A 5 -26.60 -2.08 0.99
C LEU A 5 -25.81 -2.03 -0.32
N LEU A 6 -25.65 -3.20 -0.95
CA LEU A 6 -24.96 -3.29 -2.23
C LEU A 6 -25.80 -2.69 -3.37
N ASP A 7 -27.14 -2.77 -3.28
CA ASP A 7 -28.05 -2.12 -4.23
C ASP A 7 -27.85 -0.61 -4.27
N GLY A 8 -27.78 0.06 -3.10
CA GLY A 8 -27.56 1.51 -3.03
C GLY A 8 -26.25 1.93 -3.69
N CYS A 9 -25.17 1.17 -3.46
CA CYS A 9 -23.87 1.43 -4.10
C CYS A 9 -23.93 1.29 -5.63
N ARG A 10 -24.59 0.23 -6.12
CA ARG A 10 -24.78 0.01 -7.55
C ARG A 10 -25.63 1.09 -8.19
N MET A 11 -26.66 1.59 -7.50
CA MET A 11 -27.47 2.70 -7.99
C MET A 11 -26.62 3.96 -8.18
N TRP A 12 -25.86 4.39 -7.16
CA TRP A 12 -24.99 5.56 -7.29
C TRP A 12 -23.96 5.41 -8.41
N LEU A 13 -23.28 4.27 -8.49
CA LEU A 13 -22.33 3.98 -9.57
C LEU A 13 -23.00 4.00 -10.94
N ARG A 14 -24.23 3.49 -11.06
CA ARG A 14 -24.99 3.55 -12.32
C ARG A 14 -25.32 4.98 -12.72
N GLU A 15 -25.75 5.81 -11.78
CA GLU A 15 -26.02 7.23 -12.04
C GLU A 15 -24.77 7.97 -12.51
N LEU A 16 -23.60 7.72 -11.89
CA LEU A 16 -22.32 8.26 -12.38
C LEU A 16 -22.04 7.87 -13.84
N ALA A 17 -22.34 6.62 -14.22
CA ALA A 17 -22.12 6.14 -15.59
C ALA A 17 -23.12 6.74 -16.59
N ILE A 18 -24.37 6.97 -16.18
CA ILE A 18 -25.41 7.57 -17.03
C ILE A 18 -25.09 9.05 -17.28
N VAL A 19 -24.77 9.79 -16.23
CA VAL A 19 -24.49 11.23 -16.28
C VAL A 19 -23.13 11.51 -16.94
N GLY A 20 -22.17 10.59 -16.77
CA GLY A 20 -20.81 10.73 -17.25
C GLY A 20 -20.01 11.78 -16.48
N TRP A 21 -18.67 11.74 -16.58
CA TRP A 21 -17.79 12.58 -15.75
C TRP A 21 -18.13 14.07 -15.81
N ARG A 22 -18.34 14.62 -17.01
CA ARG A 22 -18.64 16.05 -17.18
C ARG A 22 -19.99 16.48 -16.62
N GLY A 23 -20.91 15.56 -16.36
CA GLY A 23 -22.21 15.87 -15.76
C GLY A 23 -22.22 15.77 -14.23
N VAL A 24 -21.14 15.33 -13.60
CA VAL A 24 -21.07 15.21 -12.14
C VAL A 24 -21.01 16.59 -11.48
N ASP A 25 -22.02 16.87 -10.66
CA ASP A 25 -22.13 18.04 -9.80
C ASP A 25 -21.96 17.66 -8.32
N HIS A 26 -22.11 18.65 -7.43
CA HIS A 26 -21.94 18.46 -5.99
C HIS A 26 -22.94 17.45 -5.40
N ASP A 27 -24.18 17.46 -5.89
CA ASP A 27 -25.24 16.61 -5.37
C ASP A 27 -24.98 15.15 -5.74
N LEU A 28 -24.63 14.88 -7.00
CA LEU A 28 -24.28 13.53 -7.44
C LEU A 28 -22.99 13.03 -6.78
N ALA A 29 -22.00 13.90 -6.56
CA ALA A 29 -20.76 13.54 -5.88
C ALA A 29 -20.98 13.17 -4.39
N GLY A 30 -21.95 13.79 -3.71
CA GLY A 30 -22.34 13.47 -2.33
C GLY A 30 -23.36 12.34 -2.19
N GLY A 31 -24.01 11.91 -3.29
CA GLY A 31 -25.11 10.94 -3.26
C GLY A 31 -24.78 9.54 -2.72
N ALA A 32 -23.51 9.22 -2.48
CA ALA A 32 -23.07 7.95 -1.92
C ALA A 32 -23.00 7.91 -0.39
N ASP A 33 -23.04 9.07 0.29
CA ASP A 33 -22.61 9.19 1.70
C ASP A 33 -23.35 8.22 2.63
N GLN A 34 -24.68 8.14 2.52
CA GLN A 34 -25.49 7.23 3.34
C GLN A 34 -25.18 5.76 3.06
N ALA A 35 -24.93 5.39 1.81
CA ALA A 35 -24.58 4.03 1.45
C ALA A 35 -23.19 3.66 1.99
N ILE A 36 -22.22 4.58 1.88
CA ILE A 36 -20.87 4.42 2.43
C ILE A 36 -20.91 4.24 3.94
N GLU A 37 -21.65 5.09 4.66
CA GLU A 37 -21.80 4.99 6.11
C GLU A 37 -22.37 3.63 6.53
N ALA A 38 -23.42 3.17 5.84
CA ALA A 38 -24.03 1.88 6.11
C ALA A 38 -23.08 0.70 5.80
N LEU A 39 -22.27 0.79 4.74
CA LEU A 39 -21.24 -0.22 4.44
C LEU A 39 -20.14 -0.25 5.51
N LEU A 40 -19.72 0.90 6.05
CA LEU A 40 -18.70 0.97 7.10
C LEU A 40 -19.11 0.22 8.37
N GLY A 41 -20.42 0.17 8.64
CA GLY A 41 -21.02 -0.61 9.73
C GLY A 41 -20.85 -2.13 9.58
N VAL A 42 -20.60 -2.63 8.37
CA VAL A 42 -20.44 -4.08 8.08
C VAL A 42 -18.96 -4.40 7.83
N PRO A 43 -18.26 -5.12 8.72
CA PRO A 43 -16.82 -5.36 8.62
C PRO A 43 -16.35 -5.90 7.26
N GLU A 44 -17.08 -6.87 6.72
CA GLU A 44 -16.81 -7.51 5.42
C GLU A 44 -16.89 -6.54 4.22
N LEU A 45 -17.59 -5.42 4.38
CA LEU A 45 -17.85 -4.45 3.30
C LEU A 45 -17.02 -3.16 3.43
N ARG A 46 -16.23 -3.01 4.50
CA ARG A 46 -15.42 -1.81 4.73
C ARG A 46 -14.42 -1.53 3.59
N GLY A 47 -13.88 -2.58 2.98
CA GLY A 47 -13.00 -2.42 1.81
C GLY A 47 -13.69 -1.74 0.62
N LEU A 48 -14.95 -2.09 0.35
CA LEU A 48 -15.76 -1.41 -0.66
C LEU A 48 -16.09 0.02 -0.20
N ALA A 49 -16.49 0.20 1.06
CA ALA A 49 -16.85 1.50 1.60
C ALA A 49 -15.72 2.53 1.44
N VAL A 50 -14.49 2.15 1.81
CA VAL A 50 -13.29 3.01 1.70
C VAL A 50 -12.97 3.34 0.24
N LEU A 51 -13.16 2.40 -0.68
CA LEU A 51 -12.95 2.65 -2.11
C LEU A 51 -13.97 3.65 -2.67
N LEU A 52 -15.25 3.51 -2.28
CA LEU A 52 -16.30 4.44 -2.70
C LEU A 52 -16.14 5.82 -2.04
N ASP A 53 -15.72 5.88 -0.77
CA ASP A 53 -15.36 7.11 -0.08
C ASP A 53 -14.24 7.86 -0.82
N GLY A 54 -13.18 7.15 -1.21
CA GLY A 54 -12.09 7.73 -2.01
C GLY A 54 -12.57 8.28 -3.36
N LEU A 55 -13.38 7.52 -4.10
CA LEU A 55 -13.95 7.99 -5.37
C LEU A 55 -14.86 9.22 -5.17
N ALA A 56 -15.75 9.18 -4.19
CA ALA A 56 -16.65 10.30 -3.87
C ALA A 56 -15.86 11.55 -3.45
N ALA A 57 -14.80 11.38 -2.66
CA ALA A 57 -13.92 12.49 -2.25
C ALA A 57 -13.22 13.14 -3.44
N GLU A 58 -12.70 12.36 -4.39
CA GLU A 58 -12.10 12.91 -5.61
C GLU A 58 -13.10 13.66 -6.48
N LEU A 59 -14.31 13.11 -6.64
CA LEU A 59 -15.37 13.76 -7.40
C LEU A 59 -15.81 15.06 -6.73
N ARG A 60 -16.00 15.07 -5.40
CA ARG A 60 -16.33 16.28 -4.63
C ARG A 60 -15.27 17.36 -4.75
N ALA A 61 -13.98 16.99 -4.61
CA ALA A 61 -12.86 17.94 -4.76
C ALA A 61 -12.76 18.52 -6.18
N SER A 62 -13.35 17.85 -7.16
CA SER A 62 -13.35 18.21 -8.56
C SER A 62 -14.67 18.83 -9.04
N SER A 63 -15.67 18.94 -8.16
CA SER A 63 -17.02 19.39 -8.51
C SER A 63 -17.11 20.93 -8.60
N PRO A 64 -17.85 21.49 -9.58
CA PRO A 64 -18.51 20.79 -10.67
C PRO A 64 -17.49 20.30 -11.72
N VAL A 65 -17.54 19.02 -12.06
CA VAL A 65 -16.51 18.40 -12.92
C VAL A 65 -16.53 18.97 -14.34
N ALA A 66 -17.67 19.53 -14.76
CA ALA A 66 -17.83 20.24 -16.02
C ALA A 66 -16.76 21.32 -16.25
N THR A 67 -16.27 21.99 -15.19
CA THR A 67 -15.34 23.12 -15.31
C THR A 67 -13.88 22.72 -15.31
N MET A 68 -13.54 21.43 -15.18
CA MET A 68 -12.15 20.98 -15.18
C MET A 68 -11.52 21.07 -16.58
N ASP A 69 -10.27 21.53 -16.65
CA ASP A 69 -9.52 21.52 -17.91
C ASP A 69 -9.21 20.08 -18.36
N ARG A 70 -8.79 19.23 -17.42
CA ARG A 70 -8.41 17.83 -17.69
C ARG A 70 -9.04 16.89 -16.68
N LEU A 71 -9.63 15.81 -17.21
CA LEU A 71 -10.23 14.75 -16.39
C LEU A 71 -9.20 13.63 -16.13
N PRO A 72 -9.10 13.11 -14.89
CA PRO A 72 -8.37 11.89 -14.59
C PRO A 72 -9.19 10.65 -15.00
N ALA A 73 -9.68 10.63 -16.24
CA ALA A 73 -10.72 9.70 -16.71
C ALA A 73 -10.37 8.22 -16.49
N ARG A 74 -9.10 7.84 -16.69
CA ARG A 74 -8.63 6.47 -16.46
C ARG A 74 -8.72 6.09 -14.98
N ARG A 75 -8.18 6.93 -14.09
CA ARG A 75 -8.21 6.67 -12.64
C ARG A 75 -9.64 6.53 -12.12
N TRP A 76 -10.54 7.43 -12.53
CA TRP A 76 -11.94 7.34 -12.13
C TRP A 76 -12.66 6.14 -12.74
N ALA A 77 -12.37 5.78 -13.99
CA ALA A 77 -12.91 4.55 -14.59
C ALA A 77 -12.42 3.29 -13.86
N ASP A 78 -11.16 3.25 -13.44
CA ASP A 78 -10.58 2.12 -12.69
C ASP A 78 -11.24 1.98 -11.31
N LEU A 79 -11.39 3.10 -10.57
CA LEU A 79 -12.08 3.13 -9.27
C LEU A 79 -13.55 2.74 -9.41
N TRP A 80 -14.25 3.31 -10.39
CA TRP A 80 -15.65 3.00 -10.68
C TRP A 80 -15.83 1.52 -11.02
N THR A 81 -14.98 0.96 -11.89
CA THR A 81 -15.05 -0.44 -12.31
C THR A 81 -14.82 -1.37 -11.11
N ARG A 82 -13.81 -1.08 -10.30
CA ARG A 82 -13.53 -1.86 -9.09
C ARG A 82 -14.68 -1.75 -8.09
N GLY A 83 -15.24 -0.57 -7.89
CA GLY A 83 -16.41 -0.34 -7.03
C GLY A 83 -17.62 -1.13 -7.51
N LEU A 84 -17.90 -1.12 -8.82
CA LEU A 84 -19.02 -1.85 -9.39
C LEU A 84 -18.87 -3.36 -9.21
N LEU A 85 -17.68 -3.91 -9.47
CA LEU A 85 -17.40 -5.34 -9.33
C LEU A 85 -17.48 -5.78 -7.87
N LEU A 86 -16.91 -5.02 -6.94
CA LEU A 86 -17.00 -5.32 -5.50
C LEU A 86 -18.42 -5.13 -4.95
N ALA A 87 -19.22 -4.26 -5.56
CA ALA A 87 -20.62 -4.12 -5.23
C ALA A 87 -21.47 -5.30 -5.76
N GLN A 88 -20.95 -6.19 -6.62
CA GLN A 88 -21.67 -7.39 -7.02
C GLN A 88 -21.60 -8.47 -5.94
N ARG A 89 -22.63 -9.33 -5.86
CA ARG A 89 -22.55 -10.56 -5.07
C ARG A 89 -21.75 -11.60 -5.84
N GLY A 90 -20.72 -12.17 -5.21
CA GLY A 90 -19.95 -13.24 -5.82
C GLY A 90 -18.91 -13.84 -4.87
N PRO A 91 -18.44 -15.07 -5.13
CA PRO A 91 -17.35 -15.70 -4.41
C PRO A 91 -16.02 -15.09 -4.89
N TRP A 92 -15.84 -13.81 -4.61
CA TRP A 92 -14.72 -13.01 -5.10
C TRP A 92 -13.38 -13.41 -4.49
N HIS A 93 -13.44 -14.01 -3.30
CA HIS A 93 -12.30 -14.34 -2.49
C HIS A 93 -12.39 -15.86 -2.36
N GLY A 94 -11.46 -16.57 -3.01
CA GLY A 94 -11.39 -18.02 -2.84
C GLY A 94 -11.11 -18.40 -1.38
N GLY A 95 -11.12 -19.69 -1.07
CA GLY A 95 -10.73 -20.15 0.26
C GLY A 95 -9.31 -19.73 0.61
N ALA A 96 -9.07 -19.35 1.86
CA ALA A 96 -7.72 -19.15 2.39
C ALA A 96 -7.14 -20.51 2.82
N GLU A 97 -5.88 -20.76 2.49
CA GLU A 97 -5.14 -21.90 3.03
C GLU A 97 -4.32 -21.46 4.26
N PRO A 98 -4.23 -22.26 5.33
CA PRO A 98 -3.31 -21.98 6.42
C PRO A 98 -1.87 -22.26 5.96
N VAL A 99 -0.95 -21.33 6.20
CA VAL A 99 0.47 -21.48 5.91
C VAL A 99 1.34 -21.17 7.12
N SER A 100 2.40 -21.94 7.27
CA SER A 100 3.42 -21.80 8.32
C SER A 100 4.81 -21.78 7.69
N GLY A 101 5.75 -21.08 8.30
CA GLY A 101 7.13 -20.99 7.83
C GLY A 101 7.79 -19.65 8.12
N ARG A 102 8.87 -19.37 7.40
CA ARG A 102 9.66 -18.15 7.57
C ARG A 102 9.30 -17.13 6.49
N LEU A 103 8.89 -15.94 6.89
CA LEU A 103 8.61 -14.81 6.03
C LEU A 103 9.81 -13.84 6.04
N LEU A 104 10.46 -13.70 4.90
CA LEU A 104 11.55 -12.76 4.66
C LEU A 104 11.00 -11.49 4.02
N ILE A 105 11.14 -10.35 4.70
CA ILE A 105 10.59 -9.07 4.24
C ILE A 105 11.49 -8.45 3.15
N LEU A 106 10.89 -8.01 2.05
CA LEU A 106 11.57 -7.26 0.99
C LEU A 106 11.43 -5.74 1.18
N GLY A 107 10.26 -5.28 1.64
CA GLY A 107 9.99 -3.86 1.86
C GLY A 107 8.51 -3.56 2.07
N ALA A 108 8.20 -2.30 2.34
CA ALA A 108 6.84 -1.82 2.59
C ALA A 108 6.46 -0.66 1.65
N ASP A 109 5.25 -0.72 1.11
CA ASP A 109 4.58 0.36 0.40
C ASP A 109 3.50 0.97 1.30
N VAL A 110 3.54 2.28 1.52
CA VAL A 110 2.60 2.99 2.40
C VAL A 110 1.66 3.84 1.56
N HIS A 111 0.39 3.45 1.56
CA HIS A 111 -0.67 4.16 0.88
C HIS A 111 -1.38 5.08 1.87
N GLU A 112 -1.33 6.38 1.59
CA GLU A 112 -1.93 7.41 2.43
C GLU A 112 -3.10 8.08 1.68
N HIS A 113 -4.29 8.01 2.27
CA HIS A 113 -5.48 8.77 1.88
C HIS A 113 -5.91 9.66 3.05
N ALA A 114 -6.79 10.65 2.82
CA ALA A 114 -7.26 11.54 3.88
C ALA A 114 -7.94 10.81 5.06
N THR A 115 -8.59 9.68 4.78
CA THR A 115 -9.41 8.92 5.75
C THR A 115 -8.84 7.55 6.13
N VAL A 116 -7.83 7.06 5.41
CA VAL A 116 -7.21 5.76 5.66
C VAL A 116 -5.71 5.79 5.38
N VAL A 117 -4.94 5.02 6.16
CA VAL A 117 -3.57 4.64 5.81
C VAL A 117 -3.47 3.12 5.74
N ARG A 118 -2.67 2.62 4.80
CA ARG A 118 -2.35 1.19 4.66
C ARG A 118 -0.86 0.99 4.45
N ALA A 119 -0.24 0.12 5.23
CA ALA A 119 1.08 -0.43 4.92
C ALA A 119 0.89 -1.80 4.24
N GLN A 120 1.44 -1.95 3.04
CA GLN A 120 1.51 -3.20 2.30
C GLN A 120 2.96 -3.70 2.31
N VAL A 121 3.19 -4.85 2.93
CA VAL A 121 4.52 -5.43 3.06
C VAL A 121 4.66 -6.54 2.04
N HIS A 122 5.73 -6.51 1.27
CA HIS A 122 6.08 -7.54 0.30
C HIS A 122 7.18 -8.43 0.88
N GLY A 123 7.09 -9.73 0.64
CA GLY A 123 8.03 -10.68 1.20
C GLY A 123 8.05 -12.01 0.46
N VAL A 124 9.01 -12.84 0.87
CA VAL A 124 9.18 -14.22 0.42
C VAL A 124 8.82 -15.14 1.58
N LEU A 125 7.85 -16.03 1.37
CA LEU A 125 7.48 -17.06 2.32
C LEU A 125 8.19 -18.37 1.97
N GLU A 126 9.02 -18.85 2.89
CA GLU A 126 9.63 -20.17 2.87
C GLU A 126 8.77 -21.12 3.73
N PRO A 127 8.06 -22.09 3.13
CA PRO A 127 7.15 -22.97 3.88
C PRO A 127 7.90 -23.84 4.91
N ALA A 128 7.34 -24.02 6.10
CA ALA A 128 7.93 -24.84 7.17
C ALA A 128 8.15 -26.31 6.77
N GLY A 129 7.25 -26.85 5.92
CA GLY A 129 7.37 -28.22 5.38
C GLY A 129 8.42 -28.38 4.28
N GLY A 130 9.19 -27.33 3.97
CA GLY A 130 10.00 -27.26 2.76
C GLY A 130 9.16 -27.05 1.50
N GLY A 131 9.82 -26.90 0.35
CA GLY A 131 9.18 -26.64 -0.94
C GLY A 131 9.58 -25.32 -1.56
N GLN A 132 8.91 -24.94 -2.64
CA GLN A 132 9.22 -23.71 -3.36
C GLN A 132 8.81 -22.49 -2.53
N ALA A 133 9.73 -21.54 -2.37
CA ALA A 133 9.44 -20.26 -1.75
C ALA A 133 8.40 -19.48 -2.58
N ARG A 134 7.51 -18.76 -1.90
CA ARG A 134 6.37 -18.08 -2.51
C ARG A 134 6.46 -16.58 -2.32
N LEU A 135 6.18 -15.83 -3.36
CA LEU A 135 6.01 -14.40 -3.23
C LEU A 135 4.67 -14.13 -2.53
N VAL A 136 4.72 -13.37 -1.45
CA VAL A 136 3.53 -13.00 -0.67
C VAL A 136 3.52 -11.50 -0.39
N ARG A 137 2.34 -10.99 -0.11
CA ARG A 137 2.16 -9.66 0.45
C ARG A 137 1.21 -9.71 1.63
N THR A 138 1.48 -8.94 2.67
CA THR A 138 0.56 -8.73 3.78
C THR A 138 0.18 -7.26 3.85
N SER A 139 -0.92 -6.94 4.51
CA SER A 139 -1.33 -5.55 4.69
C SER A 139 -2.06 -5.31 5.98
N VAL A 140 -1.73 -4.18 6.58
CA VAL A 140 -2.42 -3.63 7.74
C VAL A 140 -2.88 -2.21 7.40
N ALA A 141 -4.05 -1.83 7.88
CA ALA A 141 -4.65 -0.54 7.60
C ALA A 141 -5.32 0.02 8.84
N ALA A 142 -5.39 1.34 8.91
CA ALA A 142 -6.06 2.05 9.98
C ALA A 142 -6.82 3.26 9.41
N ALA A 143 -7.99 3.53 9.99
CA ALA A 143 -8.67 4.79 9.76
C ALA A 143 -7.80 5.95 10.28
N LYS A 144 -7.80 7.06 9.55
CA LYS A 144 -7.10 8.29 9.93
C LYS A 144 -8.00 9.50 9.71
N VAL A 145 -7.57 10.63 10.24
CA VAL A 145 -8.04 11.95 9.81
C VAL A 145 -6.93 12.62 9.00
N ASP A 146 -7.28 13.55 8.13
CA ASP A 146 -6.35 14.13 7.14
C ASP A 146 -5.17 14.88 7.77
N THR A 147 -5.29 15.31 9.02
CA THR A 147 -4.20 15.97 9.76
C THR A 147 -3.10 15.00 10.24
N ILE A 148 -3.34 13.68 10.20
CA ILE A 148 -2.34 12.67 10.54
C ILE A 148 -1.59 12.30 9.27
N VAL A 149 -0.38 12.84 9.13
CA VAL A 149 0.48 12.70 7.94
C VAL A 149 1.90 12.35 8.33
N GLY A 150 2.73 11.96 7.35
CA GLY A 150 4.16 11.75 7.56
C GLY A 150 4.45 10.61 8.55
N PRO A 151 5.48 10.70 9.40
CA PRO A 151 5.86 9.61 10.31
C PRO A 151 4.76 9.19 11.29
N ALA A 152 3.86 10.10 11.66
CA ALA A 152 2.79 9.84 12.62
C ALA A 152 1.82 8.74 12.15
N VAL A 153 1.73 8.46 10.85
CA VAL A 153 0.83 7.44 10.30
C VAL A 153 1.18 6.02 10.80
N TRP A 154 2.45 5.74 11.10
CA TRP A 154 2.87 4.44 11.63
C TRP A 154 2.25 4.13 12.99
N ARG A 155 2.05 5.14 13.83
CA ARG A 155 1.42 4.98 15.16
C ARG A 155 -0.02 4.48 15.09
N LEU A 156 -0.71 4.74 13.97
CA LEU A 156 -2.07 4.22 13.77
C LEU A 156 -2.09 2.70 13.63
N MET A 157 -1.00 2.11 13.14
CA MET A 157 -0.84 0.67 12.94
C MET A 157 -0.18 -0.03 14.14
N GLY A 158 0.04 0.67 15.25
CA GLY A 158 0.70 0.15 16.46
C GLY A 158 0.00 -1.04 17.14
N VAL A 159 -1.17 -1.46 16.66
CA VAL A 159 -1.85 -2.71 17.04
C VAL A 159 -1.19 -3.96 16.44
N HIS A 160 -0.19 -3.79 15.56
CA HIS A 160 0.57 -4.86 14.93
C HIS A 160 2.07 -4.77 15.27
N PRO A 161 2.46 -4.85 16.56
CA PRO A 161 3.83 -4.63 17.00
C PRO A 161 4.83 -5.63 16.40
N VAL A 162 4.44 -6.88 16.15
CA VAL A 162 5.34 -7.88 15.56
C VAL A 162 5.72 -7.50 14.13
N LEU A 163 4.75 -7.09 13.30
CA LEU A 163 5.01 -6.66 11.93
C LEU A 163 5.86 -5.38 11.88
N LEU A 164 5.49 -4.38 12.67
CA LEU A 164 6.19 -3.09 12.68
C LEU A 164 7.62 -3.22 13.23
N GLY A 165 7.81 -4.06 14.25
CA GLY A 165 9.13 -4.37 14.79
C GLY A 165 10.02 -5.08 13.76
N ALA A 166 9.47 -6.07 13.04
CA ALA A 166 10.23 -6.77 11.99
C ALA A 166 10.60 -5.87 10.81
N LEU A 167 9.71 -4.95 10.41
CA LEU A 167 10.00 -3.93 9.39
C LEU A 167 11.14 -3.00 9.80
N ALA A 168 11.06 -2.40 10.99
CA ALA A 168 12.04 -1.44 11.46
C ALA A 168 13.39 -2.07 11.83
N GLY A 169 13.36 -3.32 12.33
CA GLY A 169 14.56 -4.05 12.75
C GLY A 169 15.16 -4.95 11.67
N HIS A 170 14.54 -5.04 10.49
CA HIS A 170 14.93 -5.96 9.42
C HIS A 170 15.04 -7.41 9.91
N HIS A 171 13.99 -7.89 10.58
CA HIS A 171 13.88 -9.28 11.01
C HIS A 171 13.02 -10.08 10.03
N SER A 172 13.38 -11.36 9.90
CA SER A 172 12.43 -12.36 9.41
C SER A 172 11.28 -12.53 10.40
N LEU A 173 10.20 -13.17 9.94
CA LEU A 173 9.04 -13.49 10.76
C LEU A 173 8.78 -14.98 10.69
N GLU A 174 8.69 -15.63 11.84
CA GLU A 174 8.18 -16.99 11.92
C GLU A 174 6.65 -16.91 12.01
N ILE A 175 5.94 -17.48 11.04
CA ILE A 175 4.47 -17.46 10.97
C ILE A 175 3.91 -18.87 11.16
N THR A 176 2.77 -18.96 11.85
CA THR A 176 2.08 -20.23 12.11
C THR A 176 0.60 -20.14 11.74
N ASP A 177 0.14 -21.01 10.84
CA ASP A 177 -1.25 -21.12 10.38
C ASP A 177 -1.85 -19.78 9.94
N MET A 178 -1.03 -18.93 9.33
CA MET A 178 -1.47 -17.64 8.82
C MET A 178 -2.33 -17.87 7.56
N PRO A 179 -3.50 -17.23 7.39
CA PRO A 179 -4.33 -17.44 6.21
C PRO A 179 -3.70 -16.80 4.97
N LEU A 180 -3.42 -17.60 3.93
CA LEU A 180 -2.95 -17.15 2.63
C LEU A 180 -4.09 -17.25 1.61
N LEU A 181 -4.45 -16.11 1.02
CA LEU A 181 -5.43 -16.05 -0.06
C LEU A 181 -4.80 -16.45 -1.40
N PRO A 182 -5.59 -16.94 -2.38
CA PRO A 182 -5.07 -17.43 -3.67
C PRO A 182 -4.21 -16.42 -4.46
N GLY A 183 -4.41 -15.12 -4.24
CA GLY A 183 -3.61 -14.05 -4.86
C GLY A 183 -2.30 -13.70 -4.14
N GLY A 184 -1.87 -14.51 -3.17
CA GLY A 184 -0.68 -14.28 -2.35
C GLY A 184 -0.84 -13.23 -1.25
N ASP A 185 -2.07 -12.82 -0.96
CA ASP A 185 -2.39 -11.95 0.17
C ASP A 185 -2.42 -12.78 1.47
N LEU A 186 -1.41 -12.57 2.31
CA LEU A 186 -1.32 -13.13 3.65
C LEU A 186 -2.14 -12.25 4.61
N VAL A 187 -3.21 -12.80 5.18
CA VAL A 187 -4.07 -12.08 6.14
C VAL A 187 -3.34 -11.99 7.47
N TRP A 188 -2.93 -10.79 7.86
CA TRP A 188 -2.09 -10.61 9.04
C TRP A 188 -2.85 -10.87 10.35
N HIS A 189 -2.26 -11.73 11.18
CA HIS A 189 -2.65 -11.99 12.56
C HIS A 189 -1.40 -11.92 13.43
N ASP A 190 -1.27 -10.86 14.24
CA ASP A 190 -0.05 -10.59 15.01
C ASP A 190 0.23 -11.71 16.04
N ASP A 191 -0.82 -12.35 16.55
CA ASP A 191 -0.79 -13.50 17.45
C ASP A 191 -0.29 -14.80 16.80
N ARG A 192 -0.16 -14.82 15.46
CA ARG A 192 0.33 -15.93 14.66
C ARG A 192 1.71 -15.69 14.06
N ALA A 193 2.41 -14.66 14.54
CA ALA A 193 3.73 -14.29 14.08
C ALA A 193 4.67 -14.03 15.27
N ALA A 194 5.94 -14.35 15.09
CA ALA A 194 7.01 -13.99 16.00
C ALA A 194 8.21 -13.44 15.23
N ALA A 195 8.97 -12.54 15.86
CA ALA A 195 10.23 -12.07 15.29
C ALA A 195 11.22 -13.25 15.19
N GLY A 196 11.79 -13.43 14.01
CA GLY A 196 12.85 -14.38 13.74
C GLY A 196 14.22 -13.72 13.74
N GLU A 197 15.19 -14.40 13.11
CA GLU A 197 16.55 -13.90 12.96
C GLU A 197 16.61 -12.63 12.09
N PRO A 198 17.64 -11.77 12.27
CA PRO A 198 17.92 -10.67 11.36
C PRO A 198 18.02 -11.16 9.91
N ALA A 199 17.32 -10.49 9.01
CA ALA A 199 17.26 -10.80 7.59
C ALA A 199 17.37 -9.51 6.77
N ASP A 200 18.55 -9.29 6.18
CA ASP A 200 18.78 -8.12 5.31
C ASP A 200 17.90 -8.22 4.05
N PRO A 201 17.05 -7.23 3.76
CA PRO A 201 16.14 -7.30 2.61
C PRO A 201 16.89 -7.32 1.27
N PHE A 202 18.05 -6.67 1.16
CA PHE A 202 18.86 -6.70 -0.07
C PHE A 202 19.48 -8.06 -0.34
N THR A 203 19.98 -8.73 0.70
CA THR A 203 20.47 -10.12 0.63
C THR A 203 19.33 -11.07 0.27
N THR A 204 18.17 -10.91 0.92
CA THR A 204 16.95 -11.68 0.58
C THR A 204 16.57 -11.49 -0.88
N ALA A 205 16.49 -10.25 -1.34
CA ALA A 205 16.10 -9.91 -2.70
C ALA A 205 17.08 -10.51 -3.74
N ARG A 206 18.39 -10.41 -3.49
CA ARG A 206 19.42 -10.94 -4.39
C ARG A 206 19.42 -12.46 -4.48
N VAL A 207 19.17 -13.16 -3.37
CA VAL A 207 19.27 -14.63 -3.31
C VAL A 207 17.96 -15.32 -3.66
N ALA A 208 16.82 -14.79 -3.20
CA ALA A 208 15.54 -15.50 -3.26
C ALA A 208 14.67 -15.12 -4.46
N LEU A 209 14.63 -13.84 -4.87
CA LEU A 209 13.61 -13.35 -5.82
C LEU A 209 13.59 -14.06 -7.18
N SER A 210 14.72 -14.57 -7.67
CA SER A 210 14.77 -15.25 -8.97
C SER A 210 14.11 -16.63 -8.97
N GLY A 211 13.96 -17.27 -7.79
CA GLY A 211 13.44 -18.64 -7.65
C GLY A 211 12.04 -18.74 -7.03
N VAL A 212 11.46 -17.62 -6.58
CA VAL A 212 10.14 -17.64 -5.92
C VAL A 212 9.01 -17.86 -6.92
N SER A 213 7.97 -18.55 -6.46
CA SER A 213 6.72 -18.69 -7.20
C SER A 213 5.82 -17.49 -6.94
N ALA A 214 5.40 -16.80 -8.00
CA ALA A 214 4.36 -15.78 -7.92
C ALA A 214 2.96 -16.43 -7.95
N PRO A 215 2.02 -15.98 -7.12
CA PRO A 215 0.66 -16.50 -7.09
C PRO A 215 -0.08 -16.18 -8.40
N ALA A 216 -1.04 -17.03 -8.77
CA ALA A 216 -1.95 -16.72 -9.87
C ALA A 216 -2.83 -15.52 -9.48
N VAL A 217 -2.94 -14.52 -10.37
CA VAL A 217 -3.72 -13.31 -10.10
C VAL A 217 -5.23 -13.63 -10.13
N PRO A 218 -5.97 -13.46 -9.02
CA PRO A 218 -7.41 -13.70 -8.96
C PRO A 218 -8.16 -12.80 -9.96
N PRO A 219 -9.31 -13.23 -10.51
CA PRO A 219 -10.01 -12.48 -11.55
C PRO A 219 -10.24 -10.99 -11.26
N LEU A 220 -10.64 -10.64 -10.02
CA LEU A 220 -10.85 -9.24 -9.63
C LEU A 220 -9.58 -8.40 -9.62
N ASP A 221 -8.43 -9.02 -9.44
CA ASP A 221 -7.14 -8.35 -9.26
C ASP A 221 -6.33 -8.23 -10.55
N ARG A 222 -6.88 -8.68 -11.68
CA ARG A 222 -6.26 -8.59 -13.01
C ARG A 222 -6.21 -7.16 -13.59
N HIS A 223 -6.74 -6.18 -12.86
CA HIS A 223 -6.66 -4.79 -13.28
C HIS A 223 -5.19 -4.33 -13.29
N PRO A 224 -4.66 -3.78 -14.40
CA PRO A 224 -3.23 -3.45 -14.50
C PRO A 224 -2.69 -2.51 -13.41
N VAL A 225 -3.51 -1.60 -12.89
CA VAL A 225 -3.15 -0.71 -11.76
C VAL A 225 -2.78 -1.46 -10.47
N ARG A 226 -3.16 -2.74 -10.35
CA ARG A 226 -2.85 -3.61 -9.21
C ARG A 226 -1.49 -4.29 -9.33
N ILE A 227 -0.85 -4.21 -10.50
CA ILE A 227 0.47 -4.79 -10.71
C ILE A 227 1.48 -4.04 -9.82
N ALA A 228 2.18 -4.82 -9.01
CA ALA A 228 3.13 -4.37 -8.01
C ALA A 228 4.14 -5.50 -7.76
N GLU A 229 4.88 -5.86 -8.80
CA GLU A 229 5.79 -7.01 -8.77
C GLU A 229 7.12 -6.61 -8.13
N PRO A 230 7.55 -7.22 -7.02
CA PRO A 230 8.83 -6.92 -6.41
C PRO A 230 9.99 -7.31 -7.32
N VAL A 231 10.90 -6.36 -7.53
CA VAL A 231 12.11 -6.55 -8.34
C VAL A 231 13.33 -6.06 -7.56
N PHE A 232 14.46 -6.69 -7.84
CA PHE A 232 15.76 -6.25 -7.38
C PHE A 232 16.60 -5.82 -8.58
N LEU A 233 17.13 -4.60 -8.53
CA LEU A 233 17.95 -4.01 -9.58
C LEU A 233 19.29 -3.55 -9.01
N GLU A 234 20.37 -3.84 -9.73
CA GLU A 234 21.73 -3.37 -9.48
C GLU A 234 22.45 -3.12 -10.81
N GLY A 235 23.60 -2.43 -10.78
CA GLY A 235 24.36 -2.11 -11.99
C GLY A 235 23.71 -1.07 -12.92
N TYR A 236 22.75 -0.29 -12.40
CA TYR A 236 22.12 0.82 -13.11
C TYR A 236 22.78 2.16 -12.79
N SER A 237 22.45 3.18 -13.57
CA SER A 237 22.66 4.60 -13.19
C SER A 237 21.31 5.34 -13.15
N VAL A 238 21.23 6.42 -12.37
CA VAL A 238 20.00 7.23 -12.29
C VAL A 238 20.22 8.56 -13.00
N ALA A 239 19.37 8.86 -13.98
CA ALA A 239 19.40 10.12 -14.71
C ALA A 239 17.97 10.58 -15.06
N GLY A 240 17.67 11.86 -14.81
CA GLY A 240 16.40 12.47 -15.21
C GLY A 240 15.15 11.75 -14.66
N GLY A 241 15.21 11.20 -13.45
CA GLY A 241 14.09 10.45 -12.86
C GLY A 241 13.84 9.09 -13.51
N SER A 242 14.84 8.51 -14.16
CA SER A 242 14.78 7.16 -14.74
C SER A 242 16.04 6.37 -14.37
N LEU A 243 15.91 5.05 -14.31
CA LEU A 243 17.05 4.14 -14.28
C LEU A 243 17.51 3.85 -15.70
N ASP A 244 18.79 4.04 -15.97
CA ASP A 244 19.43 3.44 -17.15
C ASP A 244 19.95 2.05 -16.75
N LEU A 245 19.33 1.03 -17.33
CA LEU A 245 19.66 -0.38 -17.09
C LEU A 245 20.80 -0.89 -17.98
N SER A 246 21.39 -0.03 -18.82
CA SER A 246 22.49 -0.39 -19.72
C SER A 246 23.86 0.02 -19.14
N PRO A 247 24.72 -0.94 -18.74
CA PRO A 247 26.02 -0.62 -18.15
C PRO A 247 26.97 0.13 -19.10
N THR A 248 26.79 -0.06 -20.41
CA THR A 248 27.62 0.53 -21.48
C THR A 248 26.96 1.68 -22.23
N GLY A 249 25.76 2.10 -21.80
CA GLY A 249 24.90 2.98 -22.59
C GLY A 249 24.21 2.22 -23.73
N GLY A 250 22.89 2.38 -23.83
CA GLY A 250 22.03 1.62 -24.75
C GLY A 250 20.55 2.00 -24.70
N GLY A 251 20.14 2.94 -23.83
CA GLY A 251 18.80 3.54 -23.89
C GLY A 251 17.67 2.72 -23.27
N HIS A 252 17.96 1.65 -22.52
CA HIS A 252 16.95 0.92 -21.76
C HIS A 252 16.61 1.67 -20.47
N THR A 253 15.75 2.68 -20.61
CA THR A 253 15.32 3.51 -19.50
C THR A 253 14.05 2.97 -18.85
N LEU A 254 14.06 2.90 -17.52
CA LEU A 254 12.90 2.58 -16.70
C LEU A 254 12.54 3.80 -15.84
N PRO A 255 11.40 4.47 -16.10
CA PRO A 255 10.99 5.64 -15.32
C PRO A 255 10.77 5.29 -13.85
N LEU A 256 11.20 6.18 -12.95
CA LEU A 256 10.95 6.09 -11.51
C LEU A 256 9.63 6.80 -11.16
N ASP A 257 8.82 6.16 -10.33
CA ASP A 257 7.61 6.76 -9.75
C ASP A 257 7.95 7.35 -8.38
N LEU A 258 8.60 8.53 -8.40
CA LEU A 258 9.06 9.21 -7.19
C LEU A 258 7.91 9.91 -6.43
N ASP A 259 6.79 10.18 -7.10
CA ASP A 259 5.60 10.78 -6.48
C ASP A 259 4.92 9.82 -5.50
N ARG A 260 5.19 8.52 -5.61
CA ARG A 260 4.73 7.47 -4.69
C ARG A 260 5.64 7.24 -3.48
N LEU A 261 6.74 7.98 -3.33
CA LEU A 261 7.56 7.84 -2.14
C LEU A 261 6.77 8.30 -0.90
N PRO A 262 6.64 7.45 0.13
CA PRO A 262 5.82 7.78 1.28
C PRO A 262 6.51 8.85 2.12
N ARG A 263 5.76 9.91 2.47
CA ARG A 263 6.23 10.97 3.37
C ARG A 263 6.56 10.47 4.78
N GLY A 264 6.05 9.29 5.14
CA GLY A 264 6.31 8.61 6.41
C GLY A 264 7.52 7.70 6.42
N GLY A 265 8.35 7.67 5.36
CA GLY A 265 9.57 6.85 5.31
C GLY A 265 10.84 7.69 5.10
N PRO A 266 12.03 7.09 5.25
CA PRO A 266 13.31 7.77 5.05
C PRO A 266 13.71 7.94 3.58
N LEU A 267 13.00 7.31 2.63
CA LEU A 267 13.35 7.41 1.21
C LEU A 267 13.07 8.82 0.69
N THR A 268 14.09 9.40 0.03
CA THR A 268 13.97 10.67 -0.67
C THR A 268 14.41 10.55 -2.13
N PRO A 269 13.94 11.44 -3.03
CA PRO A 269 14.41 11.49 -4.41
C PRO A 269 15.95 11.56 -4.53
N GLU A 270 16.62 12.25 -3.62
CA GLU A 270 18.08 12.39 -3.61
C GLU A 270 18.78 11.08 -3.25
N LEU A 271 18.25 10.32 -2.29
CA LEU A 271 18.77 8.99 -1.95
C LEU A 271 18.57 8.02 -3.11
N VAL A 272 17.42 8.07 -3.78
CA VAL A 272 17.17 7.26 -4.98
C VAL A 272 18.13 7.64 -6.10
N ALA A 273 18.36 8.93 -6.34
CA ALA A 273 19.31 9.39 -7.36
C ALA A 273 20.76 8.96 -7.09
N ALA A 274 21.15 8.84 -5.82
CA ALA A 274 22.49 8.41 -5.41
C ALA A 274 22.63 6.89 -5.24
N SER A 275 21.59 6.12 -5.54
CA SER A 275 21.55 4.68 -5.28
C SER A 275 22.33 3.85 -6.30
N SER A 276 22.89 2.74 -5.82
CA SER A 276 23.57 1.71 -6.62
C SER A 276 22.81 0.39 -6.68
N ALA A 277 21.83 0.20 -5.79
CA ALA A 277 20.91 -0.93 -5.81
C ALA A 277 19.53 -0.51 -5.29
N CYS A 278 18.48 -1.11 -5.83
CA CYS A 278 17.09 -0.79 -5.52
C CYS A 278 16.26 -2.08 -5.40
N ILE A 279 15.51 -2.18 -4.30
CA ILE A 279 14.33 -3.05 -4.23
C ILE A 279 13.14 -2.16 -4.56
N GLY A 280 12.38 -2.52 -5.57
CA GLY A 280 11.22 -1.74 -6.00
C GLY A 280 10.04 -2.61 -6.41
N LEU A 281 8.94 -1.94 -6.72
CA LEU A 281 7.74 -2.54 -7.31
C LEU A 281 7.67 -2.12 -8.77
N MET A 282 7.68 -3.09 -9.67
CA MET A 282 7.35 -2.88 -11.06
C MET A 282 5.84 -2.70 -11.19
N ARG A 283 5.43 -1.57 -11.77
CA ARG A 283 4.03 -1.15 -11.88
C ARG A 283 3.66 -0.77 -13.30
N TRP A 284 2.37 -0.88 -13.60
CA TRP A 284 1.81 -0.42 -14.87
C TRP A 284 0.87 0.77 -14.67
N ASP A 285 1.28 1.93 -15.17
CA ASP A 285 0.44 3.14 -15.24
C ASP A 285 0.46 3.72 -16.66
N GLY A 286 -0.09 2.97 -17.61
CA GLY A 286 -0.01 3.26 -19.05
C GLY A 286 1.37 3.03 -19.67
N ARG A 287 2.40 2.91 -18.84
CA ARG A 287 3.73 2.41 -19.14
C ARG A 287 4.28 1.69 -17.91
N TRP A 288 5.34 0.90 -18.09
CA TRP A 288 6.10 0.35 -16.98
C TRP A 288 6.84 1.45 -16.23
N VAL A 289 6.72 1.45 -14.91
CA VAL A 289 7.43 2.34 -14.00
C VAL A 289 7.91 1.55 -12.79
N LEU A 290 8.98 2.02 -12.16
CA LEU A 290 9.50 1.45 -10.92
C LEU A 290 9.19 2.36 -9.74
N GLN A 291 8.47 1.83 -8.75
CA GLN A 291 8.33 2.48 -7.44
C GLN A 291 9.41 1.95 -6.49
N PRO A 292 10.34 2.77 -5.97
CA PRO A 292 11.32 2.33 -4.98
C PRO A 292 10.66 1.97 -3.63
N LEU A 293 11.08 0.84 -3.04
CA LEU A 293 10.75 0.44 -1.66
C LEU A 293 11.94 0.55 -0.72
N ALA A 294 13.13 0.30 -1.26
CA ALA A 294 14.39 0.46 -0.56
C ALA A 294 15.53 0.75 -1.54
N VAL A 295 16.54 1.50 -1.08
CA VAL A 295 17.75 1.75 -1.86
C VAL A 295 19.01 1.55 -1.03
N GLN A 296 20.08 1.10 -1.67
CA GLN A 296 21.44 1.20 -1.15
C GLN A 296 22.16 2.32 -1.88
N ALA A 297 22.76 3.23 -1.11
CA ALA A 297 23.58 4.33 -1.62
C ALA A 297 24.89 4.42 -0.84
N THR A 298 25.85 5.19 -1.36
CA THR A 298 27.08 5.50 -0.63
C THR A 298 27.06 6.96 -0.18
N VAL A 299 27.01 7.18 1.13
CA VAL A 299 27.04 8.53 1.73
C VAL A 299 28.33 8.67 2.52
N LYS A 300 29.14 9.69 2.21
CA LYS A 300 30.46 9.92 2.84
C LYS A 300 31.34 8.66 2.86
N LYS A 301 31.36 7.92 1.74
CA LYS A 301 32.09 6.64 1.56
C LYS A 301 31.61 5.49 2.44
N LYS A 302 30.44 5.60 3.08
CA LYS A 302 29.83 4.50 3.83
C LYS A 302 28.57 4.01 3.11
N PRO A 303 28.37 2.69 2.98
CA PRO A 303 27.11 2.17 2.49
C PRO A 303 26.01 2.52 3.47
N VAL A 304 24.89 3.00 2.94
CA VAL A 304 23.66 3.28 3.68
C VAL A 304 22.52 2.61 2.93
N ALA A 305 21.73 1.82 3.65
CA ALA A 305 20.45 1.33 3.17
C ALA A 305 19.35 2.19 3.78
N ALA A 306 18.31 2.47 3.00
CA ALA A 306 17.10 3.13 3.48
C ALA A 306 15.90 2.36 2.94
N HIS A 307 14.97 2.00 3.81
CA HIS A 307 13.73 1.31 3.47
C HIS A 307 12.54 2.11 3.98
N ASN A 308 11.44 2.10 3.23
CA ASN A 308 10.21 2.78 3.66
C ASN A 308 9.74 2.34 5.07
N GLY A 309 9.98 1.08 5.43
CA GLY A 309 9.61 0.49 6.72
C GLY A 309 10.51 0.87 7.91
N ASP A 310 11.65 1.54 7.71
CA ASP A 310 12.59 1.85 8.81
C ASP A 310 11.94 2.70 9.91
N TRP A 311 10.94 3.50 9.54
CA TRP A 311 10.21 4.37 10.46
C TRP A 311 8.96 3.74 11.05
N ALA A 312 8.74 2.43 10.84
CA ALA A 312 7.58 1.70 11.35
C ALA A 312 7.45 1.76 12.89
N MET A 313 8.57 1.86 13.60
CA MET A 313 8.63 2.04 15.06
C MET A 313 8.93 3.49 15.47
N GLY A 314 8.82 4.44 14.54
CA GLY A 314 9.13 5.86 14.72
C GLY A 314 10.35 6.30 13.90
N PRO A 315 10.47 7.61 13.61
CA PRO A 315 11.57 8.12 12.79
C PRO A 315 12.91 7.98 13.50
N THR A 316 13.96 7.72 12.72
CA THR A 316 15.35 7.59 13.20
C THR A 316 16.20 8.83 12.92
N ASP A 317 15.78 9.71 12.00
CA ASP A 317 16.48 10.95 11.70
C ASP A 317 16.35 11.97 12.84
N PRO A 318 17.45 12.51 13.41
CA PRO A 318 17.39 13.44 14.53
C PRO A 318 16.55 14.70 14.32
N LYS A 319 16.53 15.24 13.09
CA LYS A 319 15.71 16.43 12.75
C LYS A 319 14.23 16.09 12.76
N VAL A 320 13.88 14.93 12.20
CA VAL A 320 12.49 14.44 12.15
C VAL A 320 12.00 14.08 13.55
N VAL A 321 12.82 13.39 14.34
CA VAL A 321 12.54 13.09 15.76
C VAL A 321 12.25 14.37 16.55
N LYS A 322 13.07 15.41 16.38
CA LYS A 322 12.86 16.70 17.05
C LYS A 322 11.58 17.40 16.58
N ALA A 323 11.26 17.32 15.29
CA ALA A 323 10.04 17.90 14.75
C ALA A 323 8.79 17.19 15.29
N GLU A 324 8.80 15.85 15.32
CA GLU A 324 7.73 15.02 15.91
C GLU A 324 7.53 15.31 17.40
N ALA A 325 8.62 15.40 18.17
CA ALA A 325 8.55 15.74 19.60
C ALA A 325 7.92 17.11 19.84
N LYS A 326 8.14 18.08 18.95
CA LYS A 326 7.52 19.42 19.03
C LYS A 326 6.04 19.39 18.64
N ALA A 327 5.64 18.54 17.68
CA ALA A 327 4.25 18.41 17.24
C ALA A 327 3.37 17.69 18.29
N GLY A 328 3.98 16.86 19.15
CA GLY A 328 3.28 16.10 20.18
C GLY A 328 2.54 14.88 19.61
N ASP A 329 1.91 14.09 20.49
CA ASP A 329 1.20 12.87 20.06
C ASP A 329 -0.24 13.16 19.62
N VAL A 330 -0.39 13.64 18.38
CA VAL A 330 -1.68 13.93 17.75
C VAL A 330 -2.62 12.73 17.77
N VAL A 331 -2.08 11.51 17.60
CA VAL A 331 -2.89 10.28 17.58
C VAL A 331 -3.49 10.01 18.96
N ALA A 332 -2.70 10.12 20.03
CA ALA A 332 -3.20 9.95 21.39
C ALA A 332 -4.29 10.98 21.74
N VAL A 333 -4.07 12.25 21.41
CA VAL A 333 -5.04 13.34 21.64
C VAL A 333 -6.36 13.06 20.93
N LEU A 334 -6.31 12.64 19.66
CA LEU A 334 -7.52 12.34 18.89
C LEU A 334 -8.25 11.10 19.42
N ARG A 335 -7.53 10.04 19.78
CA ARG A 335 -8.12 8.84 20.41
C ARG A 335 -8.82 9.18 21.73
N GLU A 336 -8.21 10.02 22.55
CA GLU A 336 -8.82 10.48 23.80
C GLU A 336 -10.13 11.25 23.54
N ARG A 337 -10.11 12.20 22.60
CA ARG A 337 -11.30 12.97 22.23
C ARG A 337 -12.42 12.09 21.68
N ALA A 338 -12.10 11.17 20.77
CA ALA A 338 -13.07 10.22 20.23
C ALA A 338 -13.66 9.32 21.33
N GLY A 339 -12.82 8.81 22.24
CA GLY A 339 -13.28 8.00 23.36
C GLY A 339 -14.18 8.75 24.36
N ARG A 340 -14.09 10.08 24.46
CA ARG A 340 -15.03 10.89 25.25
C ARG A 340 -16.37 11.07 24.55
N LEU A 341 -16.37 11.17 23.22
CA LEU A 341 -17.58 11.30 22.42
C LEU A 341 -18.39 10.00 22.39
N LEU A 342 -17.73 8.85 22.26
CA LEU A 342 -18.37 7.53 22.23
C LEU A 342 -18.91 7.06 23.59
N ARG A 343 -18.57 7.76 24.68
CA ARG A 343 -19.06 7.49 26.05
C ARG A 343 -20.31 8.31 26.42
N LYS A 344 -20.81 9.16 25.52
CA LYS A 344 -22.07 9.88 25.65
C LYS A 344 -23.13 9.25 24.77
#